data_AF-A0A964LF89-F1
#
_entry.id   AF-A0A964LF89-F1
#
_cell.length_a   1.000
_cell.length_b   1.000
_cell.length_c   1.000
_cell.angle_alpha   90.00
_cell.angle_beta   90.00
_cell.angle_gamma   90.00
#
_symmetry.space_group_name_H-M   'P 1'
#
loop_
_entity.id
_entity.type
_entity.pdbx_description
1 polymer ?
#
loop_
_entity_poly.entity_id
_entity_poly.type
_entity_poly.pdbx_seq_one_letter_code
_entity_poly.pdbx_strand_id
1 'polypeptide(L)'
;MAANQPRRPRMASTNLLAELKDFADFMQSGAPLAPFTQLKIGGPAEVLLQPRSLAELSAMMKRCLDRQLGFRILGSGGNVLVHDEGVKGIILRLGAPAFTQITSEGSRLSAGGGATLAAVIAHATHHGLTGLESLVGLPGTIGGALLLNAGDRNSDIGQFVRRVDVLDNQAAVQTREHDELRFTSTGTILDDPLLLSAEFKLETDRAETIVKRLRKAWIQYKATQPYSYQASARIFKNPPGLNAAVLIEQTGLIGTKVGAAQVSERHANYIVVEGGATARDVLRLIDLIRTRVQNRFHVELELAISVW
;
A
#
# COMPACT_ATOMS: atom_id res chain seq x y z
N MET A 1 11.78 -13.79 11.29
CA MET A 1 10.87 -13.56 12.44
C MET A 1 9.68 -12.79 11.93
N ALA A 2 8.47 -13.36 12.05
CA ALA A 2 7.28 -12.93 11.33
C ALA A 2 6.81 -11.52 11.73
N ALA A 3 6.67 -10.65 10.72
CA ALA A 3 5.96 -9.38 10.87
C ALA A 3 4.51 -9.67 11.28
N ASN A 4 4.04 -8.97 12.31
CA ASN A 4 2.74 -9.11 12.93
C ASN A 4 1.65 -8.68 11.92
N GLN A 5 1.24 -9.59 11.04
CA GLN A 5 -0.03 -9.44 10.33
C GLN A 5 -1.15 -9.46 11.38
N PRO A 6 -2.19 -8.62 11.27
CA PRO A 6 -3.35 -8.73 12.14
C PRO A 6 -3.84 -10.19 12.12
N ARG A 7 -3.95 -10.79 13.32
CA ARG A 7 -4.29 -12.20 13.54
C ARG A 7 -5.38 -12.64 12.56
N ARG A 8 -5.13 -13.69 11.76
CA ARG A 8 -6.16 -14.33 10.92
C ARG A 8 -7.35 -14.71 11.83
N PRO A 9 -8.54 -14.10 11.67
CA PRO A 9 -9.68 -14.45 12.50
C PRO A 9 -10.20 -15.83 12.09
N ARG A 10 -10.43 -16.68 13.09
CA ARG A 10 -11.14 -17.94 12.95
C ARG A 10 -12.62 -17.60 12.77
N MET A 11 -13.08 -17.48 11.52
CA MET A 11 -14.46 -17.10 11.23
C MET A 11 -15.39 -18.29 11.53
N ALA A 12 -16.05 -18.25 12.68
CA ALA A 12 -17.41 -18.79 12.76
C ALA A 12 -18.24 -18.07 11.68
N SER A 13 -19.24 -18.75 11.10
CA SER A 13 -20.13 -18.21 10.07
C SER A 13 -21.03 -17.10 10.65
N THR A 14 -20.42 -15.95 10.96
CA THR A 14 -21.11 -14.75 11.42
C THR A 14 -21.69 -14.06 10.21
N ASN A 15 -22.99 -13.73 10.26
CA ASN A 15 -23.62 -12.94 9.21
C ASN A 15 -23.15 -11.48 9.32
N LEU A 16 -22.09 -11.12 8.59
CA LEU A 16 -21.48 -9.78 8.64
C LEU A 16 -22.47 -8.67 8.29
N LEU A 17 -23.37 -8.91 7.32
CA LEU A 17 -24.37 -7.93 6.92
C LEU A 17 -25.34 -7.61 8.07
N ALA A 18 -25.72 -8.61 8.87
CA ALA A 18 -26.57 -8.41 10.03
C ALA A 18 -25.85 -7.64 11.16
N GLU A 19 -24.57 -7.94 11.40
CA GLU A 19 -23.76 -7.25 12.42
C GLU A 19 -23.43 -5.79 12.05
N LEU A 20 -23.40 -5.47 10.75
CA LEU A 20 -23.01 -4.16 10.22
C LEU A 20 -24.18 -3.37 9.64
N LYS A 21 -25.42 -3.80 9.85
CA LYS A 21 -26.64 -3.15 9.32
C LYS A 21 -26.74 -1.66 9.66
N ASP A 22 -26.22 -1.26 10.82
CA ASP A 22 -26.24 0.12 11.32
C ASP A 22 -25.32 1.05 10.47
N PHE A 23 -24.50 0.48 9.59
CA PHE A 23 -23.53 1.18 8.73
C PHE A 23 -23.90 1.11 7.24
N ALA A 24 -25.15 0.76 6.92
CA ALA A 24 -25.61 0.55 5.54
C ALA A 24 -25.30 1.71 4.59
N ASP A 25 -25.33 2.96 5.08
CA ASP A 25 -25.09 4.18 4.28
C ASP A 25 -23.70 4.27 3.64
N PHE A 26 -22.72 3.53 4.17
CA PHE A 26 -21.35 3.49 3.66
C PHE A 26 -20.83 2.05 3.53
N MET A 27 -21.75 1.08 3.46
CA MET A 27 -21.46 -0.34 3.30
C MET A 27 -21.89 -0.81 1.91
N GLN A 28 -21.04 -1.60 1.26
CA GLN A 28 -21.36 -2.26 0.00
C GLN A 28 -21.07 -3.76 0.12
N SER A 29 -22.09 -4.59 -0.08
CA SER A 29 -21.94 -6.05 -0.15
C SER A 29 -21.52 -6.46 -1.55
N GLY A 30 -20.55 -7.36 -1.68
CA GLY A 30 -20.15 -7.91 -2.98
C GLY A 30 -19.44 -6.89 -3.90
N ALA A 31 -18.89 -5.80 -3.36
CA ALA A 31 -18.26 -4.76 -4.17
C ALA A 31 -16.98 -5.25 -4.85
N PRO A 32 -16.81 -5.09 -6.18
CA PRO A 32 -15.60 -5.53 -6.87
C PRO A 32 -14.39 -4.73 -6.38
N LEU A 33 -13.28 -5.43 -6.09
CA LEU A 33 -12.05 -4.80 -5.60
C LEU A 33 -11.09 -4.38 -6.71
N ALA A 34 -11.22 -4.92 -7.92
CA ALA A 34 -10.40 -4.56 -9.07
C ALA A 34 -10.25 -3.04 -9.30
N PRO A 35 -11.29 -2.18 -9.21
CA PRO A 35 -11.14 -0.74 -9.38
C PRO A 35 -10.24 -0.06 -8.32
N PHE A 36 -9.92 -0.77 -7.23
CA PHE A 36 -9.18 -0.26 -6.08
C PHE A 36 -7.78 -0.88 -5.94
N THR A 37 -7.33 -1.70 -6.91
CA THR A 37 -5.99 -2.28 -6.93
C THR A 37 -5.16 -1.76 -8.10
N GLN A 38 -3.85 -1.69 -7.92
CA GLN A 38 -2.92 -1.19 -8.94
C GLN A 38 -2.87 -2.09 -10.19
N LEU A 39 -3.06 -3.39 -9.99
CA LEU A 39 -3.15 -4.37 -11.07
C LEU A 39 -4.51 -4.35 -11.76
N LYS A 40 -5.52 -3.66 -11.22
CA LYS A 40 -6.91 -3.72 -11.70
C LYS A 40 -7.48 -5.14 -11.69
N ILE A 41 -7.02 -5.95 -10.74
CA ILE A 41 -7.41 -7.35 -10.53
C ILE A 41 -7.99 -7.47 -9.12
N GLY A 42 -9.09 -8.20 -9.00
CA GLY A 42 -9.68 -8.53 -7.72
C GLY A 42 -11.18 -8.78 -7.79
N GLY A 43 -11.60 -9.92 -7.25
CA GLY A 43 -13.00 -10.27 -7.07
C GLY A 43 -13.72 -9.41 -6.03
N PRO A 44 -14.95 -9.78 -5.66
CA PRO A 44 -15.78 -9.01 -4.75
C PRO A 44 -15.29 -9.09 -3.29
N ALA A 45 -15.36 -7.98 -2.56
CA ALA A 45 -15.33 -8.02 -1.09
C ALA A 45 -16.68 -8.57 -0.58
N GLU A 46 -16.65 -9.40 0.46
CA GLU A 46 -17.89 -9.77 1.18
C GLU A 46 -18.58 -8.50 1.70
N VAL A 47 -17.82 -7.63 2.38
CA VAL A 47 -18.26 -6.30 2.78
C VAL A 47 -17.15 -5.26 2.53
N LEU A 48 -17.48 -4.19 1.81
CA LEU A 48 -16.67 -2.99 1.67
C LEU A 48 -17.27 -1.86 2.51
N LEU A 49 -16.48 -1.26 3.40
CA LEU A 49 -16.86 -0.10 4.21
C LEU A 49 -16.03 1.12 3.82
N GLN A 50 -16.72 2.24 3.64
CA GLN A 50 -16.12 3.52 3.24
C GLN A 50 -16.63 4.67 4.12
N PRO A 51 -16.24 4.71 5.41
CA PRO A 51 -16.69 5.76 6.31
C PRO A 51 -16.31 7.14 5.76
N ARG A 52 -17.14 8.13 6.06
CA ARG A 52 -17.06 9.50 5.55
C ARG A 52 -16.58 10.48 6.61
N SER A 53 -16.63 10.09 7.88
CA SER A 53 -16.19 10.88 9.02
C SER A 53 -15.49 10.03 10.08
N LEU A 54 -14.74 10.68 10.97
CA LEU A 54 -14.11 10.02 12.11
C LEU A 54 -15.14 9.38 13.05
N ALA A 55 -16.33 10.00 13.21
CA ALA A 55 -17.40 9.46 14.04
C ALA A 55 -17.93 8.13 13.47
N GLU A 56 -18.20 8.06 12.16
CA GLU A 56 -18.61 6.83 11.48
C GLU A 56 -17.52 5.75 11.60
N LEU A 57 -16.26 6.11 11.35
CA LEU A 57 -15.13 5.20 11.47
C LEU A 57 -14.99 4.65 12.89
N SER A 58 -15.07 5.50 13.91
CA SER A 58 -14.91 5.09 15.32
C SER A 58 -16.07 4.20 15.77
N ALA A 59 -17.31 4.51 15.38
CA ALA A 59 -18.48 3.68 15.68
C ALA A 59 -18.36 2.29 15.03
N MET A 60 -17.96 2.23 13.76
CA MET A 60 -17.72 0.97 13.05
C MET A 60 -16.56 0.18 13.66
N MET A 61 -15.45 0.84 13.98
CA MET A 61 -14.29 0.20 14.62
C MET A 61 -14.65 -0.39 15.97
N LYS A 62 -15.42 0.34 16.79
CA LYS A 62 -15.95 -0.17 18.06
C LYS A 62 -16.80 -1.42 17.86
N ARG A 63 -17.72 -1.43 16.87
CA ARG A 63 -18.50 -2.64 16.53
C ARG A 63 -17.59 -3.81 16.15
N CYS A 64 -16.59 -3.58 15.31
CA CYS A 64 -15.66 -4.62 14.89
C CYS A 64 -14.87 -5.20 16.08
N LEU A 65 -14.42 -4.36 17.01
CA LEU A 65 -13.71 -4.80 18.21
C LEU A 65 -14.62 -5.58 19.16
N ASP A 66 -15.81 -5.05 19.48
CA ASP A 66 -16.79 -5.67 20.39
C ASP A 66 -17.25 -7.04 19.89
N ARG A 67 -17.36 -7.20 18.57
CA ARG A 67 -17.81 -8.44 17.90
C ARG A 67 -16.66 -9.31 17.38
N GLN A 68 -15.41 -8.91 17.61
CA GLN A 68 -14.21 -9.58 17.11
C GLN A 68 -14.23 -9.82 15.58
N LEU A 69 -14.78 -8.86 14.84
CA LEU A 69 -14.81 -8.88 13.37
C LEU A 69 -13.48 -8.35 12.85
N GLY A 70 -12.69 -9.22 12.23
CA GLY A 70 -11.47 -8.82 11.55
C GLY A 70 -11.76 -8.03 10.27
N PHE A 71 -10.91 -7.07 9.97
CA PHE A 71 -10.97 -6.27 8.75
C PHE A 71 -9.58 -6.13 8.12
N ARG A 72 -9.54 -5.74 6.84
CA ARG A 72 -8.32 -5.35 6.13
C ARG A 72 -8.48 -3.95 5.58
N ILE A 73 -7.41 -3.15 5.64
CA ILE A 73 -7.41 -1.79 5.09
C ILE A 73 -6.87 -1.84 3.66
N LEU A 74 -7.64 -1.30 2.71
CA LEU A 74 -7.22 -1.15 1.32
C LEU A 74 -7.00 0.33 0.98
N GLY A 75 -5.75 0.73 0.84
CA GLY A 75 -5.39 2.06 0.34
C GLY A 75 -5.62 2.19 -1.17
N SER A 76 -4.56 2.48 -1.92
CA SER A 76 -4.58 2.49 -3.39
C SER A 76 -4.38 1.09 -4.00
N GLY A 77 -4.18 0.06 -3.17
CA GLY A 77 -3.91 -1.31 -3.61
C GLY A 77 -2.61 -1.46 -4.42
N GLY A 78 -1.61 -0.62 -4.14
CA GLY A 78 -0.28 -0.65 -4.77
C GLY A 78 0.51 -1.94 -4.53
N ASN A 79 0.20 -2.65 -3.45
CA ASN A 79 0.90 -3.86 -3.00
C ASN A 79 -0.06 -5.02 -2.72
N VAL A 80 -1.27 -5.03 -3.30
CA VAL A 80 -2.28 -6.04 -3.03
C VAL A 80 -2.67 -6.76 -4.32
N LEU A 81 -2.71 -8.09 -4.27
CA LEU A 81 -3.30 -8.95 -5.29
C LEU A 81 -4.49 -9.67 -4.66
N VAL A 82 -5.69 -9.32 -5.09
CA VAL A 82 -6.94 -9.93 -4.61
C VAL A 82 -7.29 -11.12 -5.48
N HIS A 83 -7.62 -12.26 -4.88
CA HIS A 83 -8.11 -13.43 -5.63
C HIS A 83 -9.35 -13.12 -6.49
N ASP A 84 -9.52 -13.86 -7.58
CA ASP A 84 -10.66 -13.71 -8.51
C ASP A 84 -12.01 -13.99 -7.83
N GLU A 85 -12.02 -14.92 -6.86
CA GLU A 85 -13.17 -15.26 -6.01
C GLU A 85 -13.51 -14.17 -4.98
N GLY A 86 -12.64 -13.18 -4.82
CA GLY A 86 -12.81 -12.09 -3.87
C GLY A 86 -12.24 -12.36 -2.49
N VAL A 87 -12.65 -11.53 -1.52
CA VAL A 87 -12.15 -11.57 -0.14
C VAL A 87 -13.31 -11.68 0.83
N LYS A 88 -13.27 -12.71 1.69
CA LYS A 88 -14.20 -12.83 2.82
C LYS A 88 -13.82 -11.87 3.94
N GLY A 89 -14.81 -11.37 4.66
CA GLY A 89 -14.63 -10.39 5.73
C GLY A 89 -14.80 -8.93 5.27
N ILE A 90 -14.32 -8.03 6.13
CA ILE A 90 -14.51 -6.60 5.97
C ILE A 90 -13.28 -5.98 5.29
N ILE A 91 -13.50 -5.25 4.20
CA ILE A 91 -12.52 -4.37 3.58
C ILE A 91 -12.85 -2.92 3.91
N LEU A 92 -11.91 -2.19 4.49
CA LEU A 92 -12.05 -0.80 4.88
C LEU A 92 -11.25 0.10 3.93
N ARG A 93 -11.85 1.17 3.42
CA ARG A 93 -11.15 2.22 2.65
C ARG A 93 -11.40 3.61 3.20
N LEU A 94 -10.33 4.35 3.40
CA LEU A 94 -10.35 5.74 3.89
C LEU A 94 -10.26 6.73 2.72
N GLY A 95 -11.23 6.69 1.81
CA GLY A 95 -11.22 7.52 0.60
C GLY A 95 -11.94 8.87 0.73
N ALA A 96 -12.65 9.11 1.83
CA ALA A 96 -13.44 10.31 2.01
C ALA A 96 -12.56 11.54 2.34
N PRO A 97 -13.01 12.77 2.03
CA PRO A 97 -12.24 13.99 2.28
C PRO A 97 -11.68 14.11 3.71
N ALA A 98 -12.42 13.64 4.73
CA ALA A 98 -11.99 13.63 6.13
C ALA A 98 -10.67 12.87 6.38
N PHE A 99 -10.31 11.93 5.50
CA PHE A 99 -9.11 11.10 5.63
C PHE A 99 -8.05 11.37 4.55
N THR A 100 -8.31 12.34 3.66
CA THR A 100 -7.41 12.68 2.54
C THR A 100 -6.94 14.14 2.60
N GLN A 101 -7.25 14.89 3.66
CA GLN A 101 -6.81 16.27 3.81
C GLN A 101 -5.29 16.38 3.88
N ILE A 102 -4.75 17.45 3.30
CA ILE A 102 -3.33 17.78 3.33
C ILE A 102 -3.23 19.26 3.73
N THR A 103 -2.47 19.55 4.78
CA THR A 103 -2.23 20.91 5.27
C THR A 103 -0.76 21.09 5.59
N SER A 104 -0.30 22.33 5.64
CA SER A 104 1.08 22.63 6.01
C SER A 104 1.17 23.96 6.75
N GLU A 105 2.03 24.01 7.76
CA GLU A 105 2.32 25.20 8.56
C GLU A 105 3.83 25.25 8.83
N GLY A 106 4.49 26.30 8.35
CA GLY A 106 5.95 26.38 8.40
C GLY A 106 6.60 25.17 7.72
N SER A 107 7.45 24.45 8.45
CA SER A 107 8.11 23.22 7.96
C SER A 107 7.36 21.92 8.31
N ARG A 108 6.13 22.01 8.80
CA ARG A 108 5.29 20.87 9.16
C ARG A 108 4.26 20.63 8.07
N LEU A 109 4.10 19.37 7.68
CA LEU A 109 3.05 18.94 6.74
C LEU A 109 2.22 17.86 7.42
N SER A 110 0.90 18.05 7.46
CA SER A 110 -0.04 17.03 7.93
C SER A 110 -0.78 16.42 6.74
N ALA A 111 -0.92 15.11 6.71
CA ALA A 111 -1.66 14.39 5.68
C ALA A 111 -2.49 13.27 6.28
N GLY A 112 -3.74 13.16 5.85
CA GLY A 112 -4.59 12.01 6.20
C GLY A 112 -4.05 10.70 5.60
N GLY A 113 -4.28 9.58 6.28
CA GLY A 113 -3.79 8.26 5.90
C GLY A 113 -4.34 7.75 4.57
N GLY A 114 -5.47 8.30 4.11
CA GLY A 114 -6.05 8.06 2.80
C GLY A 114 -5.50 8.96 1.68
N ALA A 115 -4.78 10.05 2.01
CA ALA A 115 -4.20 10.94 1.02
C ALA A 115 -3.18 10.18 0.16
N THR A 116 -3.17 10.42 -1.15
CA THR A 116 -2.19 9.76 -2.02
C THR A 116 -0.80 10.35 -1.82
N LEU A 117 0.22 9.49 -1.90
CA LEU A 117 1.61 9.91 -1.77
C LEU A 117 1.96 10.98 -2.82
N ALA A 118 1.45 10.83 -4.05
CA ALA A 118 1.62 11.81 -5.11
C ALA A 118 1.02 13.18 -4.78
N ALA A 119 -0.18 13.24 -4.17
CA ALA A 119 -0.80 14.50 -3.77
C ALA A 119 -0.01 15.19 -2.66
N VAL A 120 0.51 14.42 -1.70
CA VAL A 120 1.34 14.95 -0.61
C VAL A 120 2.67 15.51 -1.13
N ILE A 121 3.34 14.80 -2.04
CA ILE A 121 4.58 15.28 -2.66
C ILE A 121 4.34 16.56 -3.47
N ALA A 122 3.24 16.62 -4.22
CA ALA A 122 2.86 17.82 -4.97
C ALA A 122 2.57 19.01 -4.05
N HIS A 123 1.83 18.80 -2.96
CA HIS A 123 1.56 19.82 -1.95
C HIS A 123 2.85 20.33 -1.30
N ALA A 124 3.73 19.42 -0.86
CA ALA A 124 5.03 19.75 -0.28
C ALA A 124 5.86 20.61 -1.23
N THR A 125 5.96 20.19 -2.50
CA THR A 125 6.71 20.92 -3.53
C THR A 125 6.17 22.33 -3.75
N HIS A 126 4.83 22.48 -3.82
CA HIS A 126 4.19 23.77 -4.01
C HIS A 126 4.44 24.74 -2.84
N HIS A 127 4.54 24.22 -1.61
CA HIS A 127 4.76 25.01 -0.40
C HIS A 127 6.24 25.13 0.00
N GLY A 128 7.17 24.77 -0.89
CA GLY A 128 8.60 24.91 -0.62
C GLY A 128 9.14 23.93 0.41
N LEU A 129 8.49 22.79 0.61
CA LEU A 129 8.90 21.75 1.56
C LEU A 129 9.67 20.62 0.87
N THR A 130 10.88 20.37 1.34
CA THR A 130 11.80 19.35 0.80
C THR A 130 11.94 18.15 1.74
N GLY A 131 12.27 16.99 1.18
CA GLY A 131 12.45 15.70 1.87
C GLY A 131 11.74 14.55 1.13
N LEU A 132 10.57 14.81 0.53
CA LEU A 132 9.73 13.76 -0.04
C LEU A 132 9.96 13.50 -1.54
N GLU A 133 10.90 14.19 -2.20
CA GLU A 133 11.12 14.11 -3.65
C GLU A 133 11.56 12.72 -4.12
N SER A 134 12.30 11.98 -3.28
CA SER A 134 12.77 10.62 -3.56
C SER A 134 11.63 9.61 -3.71
N LEU A 135 10.49 9.89 -3.10
CA LEU A 135 9.31 9.02 -3.09
C LEU A 135 8.43 9.19 -4.33
N VAL A 136 8.81 10.08 -5.25
CA VAL A 136 8.01 10.38 -6.45
C VAL A 136 7.85 9.14 -7.33
N GLY A 137 6.61 8.88 -7.72
CA GLY A 137 6.24 7.75 -8.57
C GLY A 137 5.91 6.46 -7.84
N LEU A 138 6.21 6.36 -6.54
CA LEU A 138 5.70 5.27 -5.72
C LEU A 138 4.16 5.38 -5.61
N PRO A 139 3.40 4.33 -5.97
CA PRO A 139 1.96 4.32 -5.76
C PRO A 139 1.67 4.11 -4.28
N GLY A 140 0.57 4.68 -3.78
CA GLY A 140 0.20 4.48 -2.38
C GLY A 140 -0.64 5.61 -1.80
N THR A 141 -1.27 5.30 -0.67
CA THR A 141 -1.74 6.30 0.29
C THR A 141 -0.69 6.48 1.38
N ILE A 142 -0.77 7.57 2.15
CA ILE A 142 0.14 7.82 3.27
C ILE A 142 0.12 6.68 4.28
N GLY A 143 -1.05 6.16 4.64
CA GLY A 143 -1.14 5.03 5.58
C GLY A 143 -0.46 3.77 5.06
N GLY A 144 -0.63 3.44 3.77
CA GLY A 144 0.05 2.28 3.18
C GLY A 144 1.56 2.51 3.05
N ALA A 145 1.97 3.72 2.67
CA ALA A 145 3.38 4.10 2.56
C ALA A 145 4.09 4.02 3.92
N LEU A 146 3.46 4.50 4.99
CA LEU A 146 4.02 4.44 6.34
C LEU A 146 4.07 3.00 6.87
N LEU A 147 3.01 2.21 6.70
CA LEU A 147 3.02 0.80 7.11
C LEU A 147 4.14 0.00 6.43
N LEU A 148 4.43 0.32 5.16
CA LEU A 148 5.51 -0.32 4.38
C LEU A 148 6.86 0.39 4.50
N ASN A 149 6.93 1.49 5.26
CA ASN A 149 8.07 2.41 5.29
C ASN A 149 8.63 2.66 3.87
N ALA A 150 7.74 3.09 2.97
CA ALA A 150 8.02 3.22 1.55
C ALA A 150 9.21 4.17 1.31
N GLY A 151 10.11 3.74 0.44
CA GLY A 151 11.37 4.43 0.19
C GLY A 151 12.20 3.81 -0.90
N ASP A 152 13.39 4.38 -1.09
CA ASP A 152 14.44 3.84 -1.93
C ASP A 152 15.69 3.50 -1.09
N ARG A 153 16.85 3.33 -1.72
CA ARG A 153 18.10 3.01 -0.99
C ARG A 153 18.63 4.17 -0.13
N ASN A 154 18.18 5.39 -0.40
CA ASN A 154 18.75 6.61 0.16
C ASN A 154 17.81 7.28 1.17
N SER A 155 16.51 6.98 1.12
CA SER A 155 15.50 7.70 1.88
C SER A 155 14.22 6.89 1.99
N ASP A 156 13.75 6.68 3.22
CA ASP A 156 12.43 6.11 3.52
C ASP A 156 11.53 7.16 4.13
N ILE A 157 10.22 7.04 3.92
CA ILE A 157 9.21 7.99 4.41
C ILE A 157 9.25 8.17 5.93
N GLY A 158 9.60 7.12 6.69
CA GLY A 158 9.62 7.11 8.15
C GLY A 158 10.58 8.15 8.76
N GLN A 159 11.67 8.49 8.07
CA GLN A 159 12.66 9.45 8.58
C GLN A 159 12.11 10.89 8.69
N PHE A 160 11.04 11.19 7.96
CA PHE A 160 10.41 12.50 7.95
C PHE A 160 9.21 12.58 8.90
N VAL A 161 8.78 11.46 9.48
CA VAL A 161 7.60 11.40 10.34
C VAL A 161 7.94 12.04 11.68
N ARG A 162 7.15 13.02 12.11
CA ARG A 162 7.20 13.56 13.46
C ARG A 162 6.28 12.80 14.40
N ARG A 163 5.05 12.54 13.96
CA ARG A 163 4.02 11.81 14.71
C ARG A 163 2.97 11.25 13.76
N VAL A 164 2.20 10.28 14.24
CA VAL A 164 1.03 9.75 13.54
C VAL A 164 -0.16 9.75 14.48
N ASP A 165 -1.34 10.02 13.94
CA ASP A 165 -2.58 9.73 14.66
C ASP A 165 -3.08 8.37 14.23
N VAL A 166 -3.48 7.58 15.22
CA VAL A 166 -3.94 6.21 15.06
C VAL A 166 -5.28 6.03 15.75
N LEU A 167 -6.00 5.01 15.34
CA LEU A 167 -7.17 4.53 16.06
C LEU A 167 -6.72 3.26 16.78
N ASP A 168 -6.81 3.25 18.11
CA ASP A 168 -6.28 2.18 18.97
C ASP A 168 -7.26 0.99 19.11
N ASN A 169 -6.88 0.02 19.94
CA ASN A 169 -7.70 -1.17 20.22
C ASN A 169 -8.97 -0.89 21.06
N GLN A 170 -9.21 0.36 21.44
CA GLN A 170 -10.38 0.84 22.16
C GLN A 170 -11.27 1.74 21.27
N ALA A 171 -10.94 1.82 19.97
CA ALA A 171 -11.55 2.73 19.02
C ALA A 171 -11.41 4.23 19.38
N ALA A 172 -10.35 4.57 20.13
CA ALA A 172 -10.02 5.95 20.46
C ALA A 172 -8.90 6.47 19.56
N VAL A 173 -8.93 7.76 19.28
CA VAL A 173 -7.82 8.43 18.59
C VAL A 173 -6.69 8.63 19.57
N GLN A 174 -5.51 8.16 19.20
CA GLN A 174 -4.28 8.38 19.93
C GLN A 174 -3.22 8.96 19.00
N THR A 175 -2.29 9.71 19.56
CA THR A 175 -1.09 10.14 18.84
C THR A 175 0.06 9.23 19.26
N ARG A 176 0.90 8.84 18.29
CA ARG A 176 2.20 8.20 18.51
C ARG A 176 3.28 9.16 18.02
N GLU A 177 4.17 9.56 18.90
CA GLU A 177 5.32 10.40 18.55
C GLU A 177 6.40 9.54 17.87
N HIS A 178 7.34 10.19 17.17
CA HIS A 178 8.36 9.51 16.35
C HIS A 178 9.16 8.45 17.11
N ASP A 179 9.50 8.70 18.38
CA ASP A 179 10.28 7.82 19.23
C ASP A 179 9.51 6.56 19.67
N GLU A 180 8.18 6.60 19.61
CA GLU A 180 7.31 5.43 19.82
C GLU A 180 7.19 4.58 18.55
N LEU A 181 7.54 5.12 17.38
CA LEU A 181 7.46 4.43 16.09
C LEU A 181 8.76 3.71 15.77
N ARG A 182 8.64 2.45 15.36
CA ARG A 182 9.80 1.65 14.91
C ARG A 182 9.71 1.37 13.43
N PHE A 183 10.45 2.16 12.65
CA PHE A 183 10.63 1.96 11.23
C PHE A 183 11.73 0.92 10.95
N THR A 184 11.47 0.03 10.00
CA THR A 184 12.42 -0.97 9.50
C THR A 184 12.52 -0.85 7.99
N SER A 185 13.53 -1.48 7.38
CA SER A 185 13.67 -1.57 5.93
C SER A 185 12.54 -2.35 5.23
N THR A 186 11.64 -2.97 5.99
CA THR A 186 10.53 -3.78 5.48
C THR A 186 9.15 -3.30 5.91
N GLY A 187 9.06 -2.20 6.66
CA GLY A 187 7.80 -1.67 7.18
C GLY A 187 7.93 -1.02 8.54
N THR A 188 6.78 -0.67 9.12
CA THR A 188 6.67 -0.07 10.45
C THR A 188 6.06 -1.07 11.42
N ILE A 189 6.62 -1.16 12.63
CA ILE A 189 6.00 -1.91 13.72
C ILE A 189 5.01 -0.97 14.40
N LEU A 190 3.71 -1.25 14.20
CA LEU A 190 2.60 -0.51 14.78
C LEU A 190 1.56 -1.51 15.31
N ASP A 191 1.25 -1.42 16.60
CA ASP A 191 0.26 -2.30 17.26
C ASP A 191 -1.18 -1.79 17.09
N ASP A 192 -1.33 -0.55 16.63
CA ASP A 192 -2.62 0.09 16.42
C ASP A 192 -3.32 -0.43 15.16
N PRO A 193 -4.64 -0.69 15.21
CA PRO A 193 -5.38 -1.27 14.09
C PRO A 193 -5.40 -0.40 12.83
N LEU A 194 -5.27 0.93 12.97
CA LEU A 194 -5.45 1.84 11.86
C LEU A 194 -4.66 3.15 12.04
N LEU A 195 -3.96 3.56 10.99
CA LEU A 195 -3.31 4.87 10.87
C LEU A 195 -4.28 5.87 10.22
N LEU A 196 -4.61 6.94 10.94
CA LEU A 196 -5.56 7.98 10.53
C LEU A 196 -4.89 9.12 9.78
N SER A 197 -3.74 9.58 10.25
CA SER A 197 -2.99 10.71 9.69
C SER A 197 -1.51 10.61 10.06
N ALA A 198 -0.69 11.41 9.40
CA ALA A 198 0.70 11.61 9.77
C ALA A 198 1.09 13.09 9.65
N GLU A 199 1.92 13.53 10.59
CA GLU A 199 2.59 14.82 10.52
C GLU A 199 4.07 14.57 10.21
N PHE A 200 4.56 15.25 9.17
CA PHE A 200 5.95 15.22 8.74
C PHE A 200 6.66 16.50 9.20
N LYS A 201 7.89 16.33 9.68
CA LYS A 201 8.83 17.43 9.88
C LYS A 201 9.78 17.47 8.69
N LEU A 202 9.58 18.47 7.84
CA LEU A 202 10.35 18.68 6.62
C LEU A 202 11.30 19.86 6.79
N GLU A 203 12.03 20.17 5.72
CA GLU A 203 12.83 21.39 5.62
C GLU A 203 12.24 22.31 4.55
N THR A 204 12.60 23.59 4.60
CA THR A 204 12.20 24.57 3.58
C THR A 204 13.33 24.78 2.58
N ASP A 205 13.01 24.77 1.30
CA ASP A 205 13.95 25.10 0.22
C ASP A 205 13.21 25.91 -0.86
N ARG A 206 13.94 26.51 -1.80
CA ARG A 206 13.37 27.19 -2.94
C ARG A 206 12.57 26.19 -3.79
N ALA A 207 11.34 26.55 -4.13
CA ALA A 207 10.47 25.72 -4.96
C ALA A 207 11.16 25.28 -6.28
N GLU A 208 11.96 26.15 -6.90
CA GLU A 208 12.70 25.81 -8.11
C GLU A 208 13.72 24.68 -7.90
N THR A 209 14.38 24.65 -6.74
CA THR A 209 15.35 23.61 -6.37
C THR A 209 14.64 22.28 -6.14
N ILE A 210 13.52 22.30 -5.41
CA ILE A 210 12.71 21.10 -5.13
C ILE A 210 12.18 20.52 -6.44
N VAL A 211 11.61 21.34 -7.32
CA VAL A 211 11.12 20.89 -8.63
C VAL A 211 12.24 20.26 -9.47
N LYS A 212 13.48 20.78 -9.42
CA LYS A 212 14.63 20.17 -10.10
C LYS A 212 14.96 18.78 -9.53
N ARG A 213 15.00 18.62 -8.20
CA ARG A 213 15.24 17.33 -7.53
C ARG A 213 14.13 16.33 -7.86
N LEU A 214 12.86 16.75 -7.74
CA LEU A 214 11.68 15.95 -8.07
C LEU A 214 11.71 15.46 -9.52
N ARG A 215 11.99 16.34 -10.48
CA ARG A 215 12.11 15.96 -11.90
C ARG A 215 13.22 14.96 -12.14
N LYS A 216 14.38 15.13 -11.50
CA LYS A 216 15.51 14.20 -11.60
C LYS A 216 15.12 12.82 -11.08
N ALA A 217 14.53 12.75 -9.88
CA ALA A 217 14.06 11.50 -9.28
C ALA A 217 13.00 10.82 -10.16
N TRP A 218 12.04 11.58 -10.68
CA TRP A 218 11.01 11.07 -11.58
C TRP A 218 11.56 10.50 -12.89
N ILE A 219 12.54 11.16 -13.51
CA ILE A 219 13.20 10.65 -14.72
C ILE A 219 13.89 9.31 -14.45
N GLN A 220 14.64 9.23 -13.34
CA GLN A 220 15.33 8.00 -12.94
C GLN A 220 14.35 6.86 -12.67
N TYR A 221 13.24 7.15 -11.97
CA TYR A 221 12.17 6.19 -11.74
C TYR A 221 11.58 5.72 -13.08
N LYS A 222 11.09 6.63 -13.91
CA LYS A 222 10.43 6.30 -15.18
C LYS A 222 11.33 5.56 -16.18
N ALA A 223 12.65 5.73 -16.10
CA ALA A 223 13.61 5.03 -16.97
C ALA A 223 13.64 3.52 -16.73
N THR A 224 13.38 3.09 -15.50
CA THR A 224 13.53 1.68 -15.08
C THR A 224 12.20 0.96 -14.87
N GLN A 225 11.10 1.68 -14.62
CA GLN A 225 9.80 1.07 -14.32
C GLN A 225 8.96 0.78 -15.58
N PRO A 226 7.93 -0.10 -15.51
CA PRO A 226 6.93 -0.25 -16.56
C PRO A 226 6.28 1.09 -16.99
N TYR A 227 5.64 1.11 -18.15
CA TYR A 227 5.01 2.34 -18.63
C TYR A 227 3.82 2.73 -17.76
N SER A 228 3.63 4.04 -17.54
CA SER A 228 2.60 4.57 -16.62
C SER A 228 1.15 4.24 -17.02
N TYR A 229 0.90 3.85 -18.27
CA TYR A 229 -0.42 3.41 -18.74
C TYR A 229 -0.69 1.93 -18.45
N GLN A 230 0.35 1.15 -18.12
CA GLN A 230 0.23 -0.28 -17.81
C GLN A 230 -0.14 -0.46 -16.33
N ALA A 231 -1.11 -1.33 -16.08
CA ALA A 231 -1.31 -1.84 -14.73
C ALA A 231 -0.13 -2.77 -14.39
N SER A 232 0.57 -2.49 -13.30
CA SER A 232 1.79 -3.23 -12.95
C SER A 232 2.07 -3.20 -11.45
N ALA A 233 2.73 -4.23 -10.94
CA ALA A 233 3.16 -4.31 -9.56
C ALA A 233 4.56 -4.91 -9.44
N ARG A 234 5.34 -4.41 -8.47
CA ARG A 234 6.59 -5.02 -8.05
C ARG A 234 6.26 -6.25 -7.21
N ILE A 235 6.79 -7.40 -7.58
CA ILE A 235 6.33 -8.66 -7.03
C ILE A 235 7.15 -9.13 -5.84
N PHE A 236 8.48 -9.03 -5.92
CA PHE A 236 9.37 -9.61 -4.92
C PHE A 236 10.19 -8.55 -4.18
N LYS A 237 10.46 -8.83 -2.90
CA LYS A 237 11.48 -8.12 -2.12
C LYS A 237 12.86 -8.48 -2.65
N ASN A 238 13.85 -7.63 -2.36
CA ASN A 238 15.24 -7.98 -2.61
C ASN A 238 15.75 -8.91 -1.50
N PRO A 239 16.29 -10.10 -1.82
CA PRO A 239 16.96 -10.92 -0.83
C PRO A 239 18.20 -10.20 -0.26
N PRO A 240 18.66 -10.54 0.96
CA PRO A 240 19.83 -9.92 1.56
C PRO A 240 21.05 -9.95 0.63
N GLY A 241 21.63 -8.79 0.34
CA GLY A 241 22.81 -8.65 -0.53
C GLY A 241 22.55 -8.89 -2.02
N LEU A 242 21.32 -9.21 -2.44
CA LEU A 242 20.98 -9.54 -3.82
C LEU A 242 19.91 -8.60 -4.39
N ASN A 243 19.74 -8.64 -5.72
CA ASN A 243 18.68 -7.91 -6.41
C ASN A 243 17.75 -8.90 -7.12
N ALA A 244 16.49 -8.92 -6.72
CA ALA A 244 15.50 -9.82 -7.31
C ALA A 244 15.33 -9.59 -8.82
N ALA A 245 15.41 -8.35 -9.30
CA ALA A 245 15.31 -8.07 -10.73
C ALA A 245 16.44 -8.75 -11.53
N VAL A 246 17.67 -8.68 -11.03
CA VAL A 246 18.84 -9.30 -11.69
C VAL A 246 18.71 -10.82 -11.68
N LEU A 247 18.27 -11.41 -10.56
CA LEU A 247 18.06 -12.86 -10.48
C LEU A 247 17.01 -13.31 -11.52
N ILE A 248 15.88 -12.61 -11.60
CA ILE A 248 14.79 -12.95 -12.53
C ILE A 248 15.23 -12.73 -13.98
N GLU A 249 15.91 -11.63 -14.29
CA GLU A 249 16.46 -11.37 -15.62
C GLU A 249 17.36 -12.50 -16.09
N GLN A 250 18.28 -12.94 -15.24
CA GLN A 250 19.20 -14.03 -15.57
C GLN A 250 18.48 -15.36 -15.80
N THR A 251 17.26 -15.57 -15.30
CA THR A 251 16.48 -16.79 -15.61
C THR A 251 15.92 -16.86 -17.03
N GLY A 252 15.98 -15.75 -17.78
CA GLY A 252 15.41 -15.65 -19.13
C GLY A 252 13.89 -15.52 -19.17
N LEU A 253 13.27 -15.10 -18.06
CA LEU A 253 11.81 -15.00 -17.94
C LEU A 253 11.22 -13.64 -18.38
N ILE A 254 12.06 -12.65 -18.73
CA ILE A 254 11.59 -11.35 -19.24
C ILE A 254 10.67 -11.58 -20.45
N GLY A 255 9.52 -10.90 -20.47
CA GLY A 255 8.54 -11.01 -21.54
C GLY A 255 7.67 -12.28 -21.49
N THR A 256 7.93 -13.22 -20.57
CA THR A 256 7.11 -14.44 -20.42
C THR A 256 5.68 -14.08 -20.04
N LYS A 257 4.70 -14.67 -20.75
CA LYS A 257 3.27 -14.46 -20.54
C LYS A 257 2.60 -15.70 -19.94
N VAL A 258 1.66 -15.46 -19.03
CA VAL A 258 0.66 -16.44 -18.58
C VAL A 258 -0.69 -15.74 -18.59
N GLY A 259 -1.63 -16.22 -19.42
CA GLY A 259 -2.89 -15.50 -19.65
C GLY A 259 -2.61 -14.06 -20.12
N ALA A 260 -3.23 -13.08 -19.46
CA ALA A 260 -3.01 -11.66 -19.72
C ALA A 260 -2.01 -10.99 -18.74
N ALA A 261 -1.23 -11.77 -17.99
CA ALA A 261 -0.11 -11.30 -17.18
C ALA A 261 1.23 -11.56 -17.85
N GLN A 262 2.17 -10.62 -17.74
CA GLN A 262 3.49 -10.70 -18.36
C GLN A 262 4.59 -10.21 -17.42
N VAL A 263 5.77 -10.86 -17.45
CA VAL A 263 6.98 -10.31 -16.84
C VAL A 263 7.43 -9.10 -17.65
N SER A 264 7.48 -7.93 -17.02
CA SER A 264 7.79 -6.66 -17.68
C SER A 264 9.11 -6.71 -18.45
N GLU A 265 9.07 -6.24 -19.70
CA GLU A 265 10.25 -6.10 -20.57
C GLU A 265 11.24 -5.05 -20.08
N ARG A 266 10.78 -4.08 -19.26
CA ARG A 266 11.61 -2.99 -18.73
C ARG A 266 12.21 -3.30 -17.37
N HIS A 267 11.56 -4.17 -16.59
CA HIS A 267 11.98 -4.49 -15.23
C HIS A 267 11.53 -5.88 -14.80
N ALA A 268 12.45 -6.84 -14.74
CA ALA A 268 12.13 -8.25 -14.49
C ALA A 268 11.39 -8.53 -13.16
N ASN A 269 11.53 -7.67 -12.14
CA ASN A 269 10.77 -7.78 -10.87
C ASN A 269 9.36 -7.17 -10.91
N TYR A 270 8.87 -6.76 -12.09
CA TYR A 270 7.49 -6.28 -12.26
C TYR A 270 6.71 -7.24 -13.14
N ILE A 271 5.45 -7.46 -12.75
CA ILE A 271 4.45 -8.03 -13.64
C ILE A 271 3.59 -6.89 -14.16
N VAL A 272 3.41 -6.84 -15.47
CA VAL A 272 2.43 -5.98 -16.15
C VAL A 272 1.23 -6.83 -16.52
N VAL A 273 0.05 -6.22 -16.52
CA VAL A 273 -1.19 -6.91 -16.87
C VAL A 273 -1.98 -6.12 -17.91
N GLU A 274 -2.57 -6.86 -18.84
CA GLU A 274 -3.46 -6.35 -19.87
C GLU A 274 -4.93 -6.52 -19.43
N GLY A 275 -5.86 -5.98 -20.22
CA GLY A 275 -7.29 -6.12 -19.93
C GLY A 275 -7.72 -7.59 -19.87
N GLY A 276 -8.47 -7.95 -18.82
CA GLY A 276 -8.94 -9.33 -18.62
C GLY A 276 -7.98 -10.25 -17.86
N ALA A 277 -6.84 -9.74 -17.38
CA ALA A 277 -5.96 -10.51 -16.52
C ALA A 277 -6.62 -10.92 -15.20
N THR A 278 -6.29 -12.13 -14.73
CA THR A 278 -6.81 -12.70 -13.49
C THR A 278 -5.74 -12.79 -12.42
N ALA A 279 -6.14 -12.90 -11.16
CA ALA A 279 -5.21 -13.14 -10.07
C ALA A 279 -4.50 -14.48 -10.25
N ARG A 280 -5.20 -15.49 -10.78
CA ARG A 280 -4.64 -16.78 -11.16
C ARG A 280 -3.48 -16.66 -12.15
N ASP A 281 -3.58 -15.79 -13.15
CA ASP A 281 -2.51 -15.55 -14.12
C ASP A 281 -1.24 -15.02 -13.44
N VAL A 282 -1.41 -14.01 -12.59
CA VAL A 282 -0.31 -13.39 -11.84
C VAL A 282 0.34 -14.41 -10.88
N LEU A 283 -0.46 -15.21 -10.17
CA LEU A 283 0.04 -16.23 -9.25
C LEU A 283 0.83 -17.33 -9.96
N ARG A 284 0.35 -17.80 -11.12
CA ARG A 284 1.11 -18.78 -11.94
C ARG A 284 2.45 -18.22 -12.39
N LEU A 285 2.50 -16.94 -12.75
CA LEU A 285 3.73 -16.28 -13.15
C LEU A 285 4.69 -16.09 -11.96
N ILE A 286 4.16 -15.78 -10.77
CA ILE A 286 4.91 -15.76 -9.50
C ILE A 286 5.55 -17.11 -9.22
N ASP A 287 4.80 -18.20 -9.34
CA ASP A 287 5.28 -19.56 -9.06
C ASP A 287 6.35 -19.99 -10.06
N LEU A 288 6.18 -19.64 -11.34
CA LEU A 288 7.18 -19.87 -12.38
C LEU A 288 8.50 -19.14 -12.05
N ILE A 289 8.41 -17.85 -11.69
CA ILE A 289 9.58 -17.04 -11.33
C ILE A 289 10.31 -17.64 -10.12
N ARG A 290 9.57 -17.95 -9.04
CA ARG A 290 10.13 -18.56 -7.82
C ARG A 290 10.84 -19.87 -8.13
N THR A 291 10.18 -20.76 -8.88
CA THR A 291 10.74 -22.07 -9.24
C THR A 291 12.04 -21.90 -10.03
N ARG A 292 12.07 -20.98 -11.00
CA ARG A 292 13.23 -20.79 -11.87
C ARG A 292 14.41 -20.16 -11.14
N VAL A 293 14.14 -19.20 -10.24
CA VAL A 293 15.19 -18.57 -9.41
C VAL A 293 15.71 -19.57 -8.37
N GLN A 294 14.84 -20.33 -7.72
CA GLN A 294 15.25 -21.37 -6.77
C GLN A 294 16.12 -22.45 -7.42
N ASN A 295 15.72 -22.95 -8.59
CA ASN A 295 16.47 -24.00 -9.29
C ASN A 295 17.84 -23.55 -9.79
N ARG A 296 17.99 -22.27 -10.15
CA ARG A 296 19.24 -21.74 -10.73
C ARG A 296 20.19 -21.14 -9.69
N PHE A 297 19.64 -20.49 -8.67
CA PHE A 297 20.43 -19.72 -7.70
C PHE A 297 20.32 -20.22 -6.27
N HIS A 298 19.43 -21.18 -6.00
CA HIS A 298 19.12 -21.67 -4.65
C HIS A 298 18.68 -20.53 -3.69
N VAL A 299 17.97 -19.55 -4.23
CA VAL A 299 17.44 -18.38 -3.51
C VAL A 299 15.92 -18.39 -3.51
N GLU A 300 15.33 -18.35 -2.32
CA GLU A 300 13.88 -18.21 -2.17
C GLU A 300 13.46 -16.74 -2.23
N LEU A 301 12.55 -16.41 -3.14
CA LEU A 301 12.01 -15.05 -3.27
C LEU A 301 10.76 -14.83 -2.41
N GLU A 302 10.85 -13.85 -1.51
CA GLU A 302 9.73 -13.35 -0.72
C GLU A 302 8.89 -12.33 -1.51
N LEU A 303 7.56 -12.38 -1.36
CA LEU A 303 6.67 -11.40 -1.97
C LEU A 303 6.79 -10.03 -1.29
N ALA A 304 6.79 -8.99 -2.12
CA ALA A 304 6.59 -7.60 -1.71
C ALA A 304 5.09 -7.21 -1.70
N ILE A 305 4.23 -8.06 -2.26
CA ILE A 305 2.78 -7.90 -2.28
C ILE A 305 2.09 -8.80 -1.24
N SER A 306 0.90 -8.39 -0.83
CA SER A 306 -0.04 -9.21 -0.06
C SER A 306 -1.04 -9.86 -1.01
N VAL A 307 -1.12 -11.18 -0.96
CA VAL A 307 -2.17 -11.94 -1.66
C VAL A 307 -3.36 -12.07 -0.72
N TRP A 308 -4.53 -11.63 -1.19
CA TRP A 308 -5.74 -11.51 -0.37
C TRP A 308 -6.77 -12.55 -0.69
#